data_AF-A0A6V7HMC9-F1
#
_entry.id   AF-A0A6V7HMC9-F1
#
_cell.length_a   1.000
_cell.length_b   1.000
_cell.length_c   1.000
_cell.angle_alpha   90.00
_cell.angle_beta   90.00
_cell.angle_gamma   90.00
#
_symmetry.space_group_name_H-M   'P 1'
#
loop_
_entity.id
_entity.type
_entity.pdbx_description
1 polymer ?
#
loop_
_entity_poly.entity_id
_entity_poly.type
_entity_poly.pdbx_seq_one_letter_code
_entity_poly.pdbx_strand_id
1 'polypeptide(L)'
;MDEGVAGSGGISELSTKQRHQMKHRELFLSRQVETMPATHIRGKCCVTLLNETESLLSYLNRDDSFFYCLVFDPAQRTLLADK
;
A
#
# COMPACT_ATOMS: atom_id res chain seq x y z
N MET A 1 15.92 24.85 15.08
CA MET A 1 15.23 25.89 14.28
C MET A 1 16.16 26.09 13.10
N ASP A 2 15.99 25.46 11.95
CA ASP A 2 14.81 25.25 11.13
C ASP A 2 15.19 24.14 10.12
N GLU A 3 14.39 23.08 9.99
CA GLU A 3 14.42 22.20 8.81
C GLU A 3 12.96 22.01 8.44
N GLY A 4 12.41 23.08 7.87
CA GLY A 4 11.12 23.06 7.22
C GLY A 4 11.18 22.38 5.85
N VAL A 5 10.02 21.83 5.49
CA VAL A 5 9.59 21.50 4.12
C VAL A 5 10.04 20.13 3.59
N ALA A 6 9.42 19.07 4.12
CA ALA A 6 9.23 17.82 3.37
C ALA A 6 8.08 18.00 2.36
N GLY A 7 8.37 18.72 1.27
CA GLY A 7 7.53 18.80 0.08
C GLY A 7 7.90 17.68 -0.89
N SER A 8 6.89 16.96 -1.37
CA SER A 8 6.95 16.06 -2.54
C SER A 8 7.83 14.81 -2.37
N GLY A 9 7.50 13.97 -1.39
CA GLY A 9 8.13 12.67 -1.14
C GLY A 9 7.81 11.62 -2.21
N GLY A 10 8.38 11.80 -3.40
CA GLY A 10 8.45 10.76 -4.41
C GLY A 10 9.36 9.61 -3.96
N ILE A 11 9.14 8.43 -4.54
CA ILE A 11 9.89 7.18 -4.32
C ILE A 11 11.43 7.36 -4.36
N SER A 12 11.92 8.44 -4.98
CA SER A 12 13.33 8.79 -5.16
C SER A 12 14.07 9.15 -3.85
N GLU A 13 13.39 9.62 -2.81
CA GLU A 13 14.02 10.02 -1.53
C GLU A 13 14.12 8.87 -0.51
N LEU A 14 13.57 7.70 -0.81
CA LEU A 14 13.61 6.55 0.11
C LEU A 14 14.95 5.83 0.05
N SER A 15 15.56 5.61 1.23
CA SER A 15 16.71 4.70 1.37
C SER A 15 16.38 3.31 0.84
N THR A 16 17.39 2.53 0.47
CA THR A 16 17.22 1.16 -0.03
C THR A 16 16.39 0.29 0.93
N LYS A 17 16.59 0.46 2.24
CA LYS A 17 15.82 -0.24 3.28
C LYS A 17 14.34 0.17 3.27
N GLN A 18 14.07 1.47 3.24
CA GLN A 18 12.69 1.99 3.21
C GLN A 18 11.96 1.59 1.93
N ARG A 19 12.65 1.62 0.78
CA ARG A 19 12.11 1.14 -0.50
C ARG A 19 11.73 -0.34 -0.44
N HIS A 20 12.57 -1.17 0.18
CA HIS A 20 12.25 -2.57 0.35
C HIS A 20 11.05 -2.78 1.29
N GLN A 21 11.01 -2.06 2.42
CA GLN A 21 9.86 -2.09 3.32
C GLN A 21 8.56 -1.66 2.64
N MET A 22 8.61 -0.64 1.78
CA MET A 22 7.46 -0.19 1.01
C MET A 22 6.91 -1.25 0.06
N LYS A 23 7.78 -2.04 -0.59
CA LYS A 23 7.32 -3.14 -1.45
C LYS A 23 6.54 -4.21 -0.69
N HIS A 24 6.83 -4.43 0.60
CA HIS A 24 6.08 -5.37 1.43
C HIS A 24 4.72 -4.82 1.90
N ARG A 25 4.49 -3.52 1.70
CA ARG A 25 3.25 -2.82 2.08
C ARG A 25 2.26 -2.75 0.91
N GLU A 26 2.74 -3.05 -0.30
CA GLU A 26 1.93 -3.07 -1.52
C GLU A 26 1.11 -4.36 -1.61
N LEU A 27 -0.18 -4.21 -1.85
CA LEU A 27 -1.14 -5.29 -2.09
C LEU A 27 -1.82 -5.10 -3.46
N PHE A 28 -2.40 -6.17 -3.97
CA PHE A 28 -3.25 -6.12 -5.17
C PHE A 28 -4.69 -6.47 -4.82
N LEU A 29 -5.62 -5.62 -5.22
CA LEU A 29 -7.05 -5.87 -4.99
C LEU A 29 -7.56 -6.85 -6.04
N SER A 30 -7.94 -8.06 -5.64
CA SER A 30 -8.57 -9.04 -6.55
C SER A 30 -10.10 -8.96 -6.45
N ARG A 31 -10.81 -9.22 -7.56
CA ARG A 31 -12.28 -9.39 -7.57
C ARG A 31 -12.74 -10.77 -7.10
N GLN A 32 -11.83 -11.55 -6.50
CA GLN A 32 -12.13 -12.86 -5.93
C GLN A 32 -12.97 -12.73 -4.66
N VAL A 33 -14.05 -13.51 -4.57
CA VAL A 33 -14.91 -13.59 -3.38
C VAL A 33 -14.77 -14.96 -2.75
N GLU A 34 -14.49 -15.00 -1.45
CA GLU A 34 -14.33 -16.21 -0.66
C GLU A 34 -15.15 -16.12 0.62
N THR A 35 -15.67 -17.25 1.10
CA THR A 35 -16.38 -17.34 2.38
C THR A 35 -15.50 -18.04 3.39
N MET A 36 -15.17 -17.35 4.49
CA MET A 36 -14.30 -17.87 5.55
C MET A 36 -14.92 -17.66 6.93
N PRO A 37 -14.74 -18.58 7.88
CA PRO A 37 -15.16 -18.39 9.27
C PRO A 37 -14.47 -17.19 9.93
N ALA A 38 -15.21 -16.47 10.79
CA ALA A 38 -14.71 -15.30 11.51
C ALA A 38 -13.50 -15.59 12.42
N THR A 39 -13.31 -16.86 12.82
CA THR A 39 -12.16 -17.31 13.62
C THR A 39 -10.81 -17.12 12.91
N HIS A 40 -10.79 -16.91 11.60
CA HIS A 40 -9.57 -16.63 10.85
C HIS A 40 -9.09 -15.17 11.00
N ILE A 41 -9.93 -14.27 11.53
CA ILE A 41 -9.59 -12.85 11.71
C ILE A 41 -8.66 -12.69 12.92
N ARG A 42 -7.42 -12.26 12.69
CA ARG A 42 -6.42 -12.04 13.75
C ARG A 42 -6.27 -10.58 14.19
N GLY A 43 -6.77 -9.65 13.40
CA GLY A 43 -6.63 -8.22 13.64
C GLY A 43 -7.21 -7.41 12.49
N LYS A 44 -7.36 -6.10 12.73
CA LYS A 44 -7.77 -5.13 11.72
C LYS A 44 -6.52 -4.47 11.13
N CYS A 45 -6.50 -4.28 9.82
CA CYS A 45 -5.50 -3.46 9.13
C CYS A 45 -6.18 -2.33 8.35
N CYS A 46 -5.38 -1.37 7.91
CA CYS A 46 -5.80 -0.26 7.06
C CYS A 46 -5.22 -0.45 5.66
N VAL A 47 -6.09 -0.52 4.66
CA VAL A 47 -5.71 -0.62 3.24
C VAL A 47 -6.34 0.56 2.50
N THR A 48 -5.52 1.39 1.86
CA THR A 48 -5.97 2.57 1.13
C THR A 48 -5.47 2.56 -0.31
N LEU A 49 -6.23 3.16 -1.23
CA LEU A 49 -5.77 3.42 -2.59
C LEU A 49 -4.67 4.49 -2.52
N LEU A 50 -3.51 4.20 -3.10
CA LEU A 50 -2.42 5.16 -3.11
C LEU A 50 -2.78 6.32 -4.05
N ASN A 51 -2.98 7.51 -3.48
CA ASN A 51 -3.09 8.74 -4.25
C ASN A 51 -1.70 9.30 -4.56
N GLU A 52 -1.50 9.86 -5.76
CA GLU A 52 -0.21 10.45 -6.16
C GLU A 52 0.25 11.59 -5.24
N THR A 53 -0.67 12.20 -4.49
CA THR A 53 -0.40 13.28 -3.53
C THR A 53 -0.07 12.79 -2.12
N GLU A 54 -0.22 11.50 -1.83
CA GLU A 54 0.06 10.95 -0.50
C GLU A 54 1.54 10.65 -0.29
N SER A 55 2.05 10.99 0.89
CA SER A 55 3.43 10.67 1.27
C SER A 55 3.57 9.19 1.57
N LEU A 56 4.41 8.50 0.80
CA LEU A 56 4.75 7.08 1.01
C LEU A 56 5.31 6.80 2.40
N LEU A 57 5.95 7.78 3.04
CA LEU A 57 6.48 7.65 4.40
C LEU A 57 5.38 7.43 5.44
N SER A 58 4.16 7.91 5.20
CA SER A 58 3.03 7.71 6.11
C SER A 58 2.68 6.23 6.31
N TYR A 59 2.91 5.40 5.28
CA TYR A 59 2.69 3.95 5.32
C TYR A 59 3.77 3.20 6.11
N LEU A 60 4.99 3.75 6.21
CA LEU A 60 6.07 3.17 7.02
C LEU A 60 5.93 3.49 8.51
N ASN A 61 5.20 4.54 8.86
CA ASN A 61 5.04 5.00 10.24
C ASN A 61 4.07 4.13 11.06
N ARG A 62 3.31 3.25 10.43
CA ARG A 62 2.34 2.37 11.09
C ARG A 62 2.49 0.97 10.56
N ASP A 63 2.53 -0.05 11.42
CA ASP A 63 2.74 -1.44 11.02
C ASP A 63 1.52 -2.13 10.39
N ASP A 64 0.33 -1.55 10.56
CA ASP A 64 -0.94 -2.07 10.05
C ASP A 64 -1.45 -1.34 8.80
N SER A 65 -0.66 -0.41 8.24
CA SER A 65 -0.96 0.30 7.00
C SER A 65 -0.41 -0.41 5.77
N PHE A 66 -1.27 -0.59 4.77
CA PHE A 66 -0.96 -1.14 3.45
C PHE A 66 -1.60 -0.26 2.38
N PHE A 67 -1.13 -0.40 1.13
CA PHE A 67 -1.70 0.32 -0.01
C PHE A 67 -1.87 -0.60 -1.20
N TYR A 68 -2.74 -0.20 -2.13
CA TYR A 68 -2.81 -0.78 -3.47
C TYR A 68 -2.85 0.33 -4.51
N CYS A 69 -2.29 0.04 -5.68
CA CYS A 69 -2.36 0.91 -6.87
C CYS A 69 -3.04 0.19 -8.04
N LEU A 70 -3.05 -1.14 -7.99
CA LEU A 70 -3.46 -2.00 -9.08
C LEU A 70 -4.50 -3.00 -8.59
N VAL A 71 -5.44 -3.29 -9.48
CA VAL A 71 -6.46 -4.32 -9.33
C VAL A 71 -5.99 -5.56 -10.10
N PHE A 72 -6.01 -6.72 -9.45
CA PHE A 72 -5.68 -7.99 -10.07
C PHE A 72 -6.94 -8.64 -10.66
N ASP A 73 -6.88 -8.99 -11.94
CA ASP A 73 -7.89 -9.82 -12.58
C ASP A 73 -7.49 -11.30 -12.49
N PRO A 74 -8.17 -12.13 -11.67
CA PRO A 74 -7.81 -13.53 -11.52
C PRO A 74 -8.08 -14.38 -12.77
N ALA A 75 -9.04 -13.99 -13.63
CA ALA A 75 -9.37 -14.74 -14.83
C ALA A 75 -8.30 -14.56 -15.92
N GLN A 76 -7.76 -13.35 -16.04
CA GLN A 76 -6.75 -13.02 -17.04
C GLN A 76 -5.30 -13.05 -16.50
N ARG A 77 -5.14 -13.13 -15.17
CA ARG A 77 -3.85 -13.01 -14.47
C ARG A 77 -3.11 -11.71 -14.82
N THR A 78 -3.86 -10.63 -14.93
CA THR A 78 -3.36 -9.29 -15.31
C THR A 78 -3.52 -8.30 -14.15
N LEU A 79 -2.72 -7.24 -14.18
CA LEU A 79 -2.83 -6.10 -13.28
C LEU A 79 -3.36 -4.90 -14.06
N LEU A 80 -4.37 -4.25 -13.50
CA LEU A 80 -5.06 -3.10 -14.08
C LEU A 80 -4.91 -1.90 -13.15
N ALA A 81 -4.72 -0.70 -13.70
CA ALA A 81 -4.81 0.52 -12.90
C ALA A 81 -6.27 0.76 -12.48
N ASP A 82 -6.46 1.16 -11.22
CA ASP A 82 -7.76 1.65 -10.77
C ASP A 82 -8.05 2.98 -11.50
N LYS A 83 -9.21 3.08 -12.16
CA LYS A 83 -9.57 4.22 -13.02
C LYS A 83 -10.36 5.26 -12.25
#